data_AF-A0A7J8WVQ9-F1
#
_entry.id   AF-A0A7J8WVQ9-F1
#
_cell.length_a   1.000
_cell.length_b   1.000
_cell.length_c   1.000
_cell.angle_alpha   90.00
_cell.angle_beta   90.00
_cell.angle_gamma   90.00
#
_symmetry.space_group_name_H-M   'P 1'
#
loop_
_entity.id
_entity.type
_entity.pdbx_description
1 polymer ?
#
loop_
_entity_poly.entity_id
_entity_poly.type
_entity_poly.pdbx_seq_one_letter_code
_entity_poly.pdbx_strand_id
1 'polypeptide(L)' 'MEFSGIVGGIPFIALFIFTGILVNLIQVSCYLTIWPVSKSTFRRINGAITELLWLEVVWLMEWWSGFE' A
#
# COMPACT_ATOMS: atom_id res chain seq x y z
N MET A 1 -8.48 3.12 -26.87
CA MET A 1 -8.08 3.66 -25.54
C MET A 1 -8.16 2.57 -24.48
N GLU A 2 -9.24 1.77 -24.41
CA GLU A 2 -9.43 0.71 -23.41
C GLU A 2 -8.30 -0.35 -23.38
N PHE A 3 -7.85 -0.86 -24.54
CA PHE A 3 -6.80 -1.88 -24.60
C PHE A 3 -5.43 -1.37 -24.10
N SER A 4 -5.09 -0.11 -24.42
CA SER A 4 -3.84 0.51 -23.96
C SER A 4 -3.87 0.83 -22.46
N GLY A 5 -5.03 1.21 -21.92
CA GLY A 5 -5.22 1.41 -20.47
C GLY A 5 -5.10 0.10 -19.69
N ILE A 6 -5.67 -0.99 -20.21
CA ILE A 6 -5.55 -2.31 -19.58
C ILE A 6 -4.08 -2.76 -19.54
N VAL A 7 -3.36 -2.69 -20.67
CA VAL A 7 -1.94 -3.10 -20.75
C VAL A 7 -1.06 -2.21 -19.88
N GLY A 8 -1.34 -0.90 -19.83
CA GLY A 8 -0.65 0.05 -18.96
C GLY A 8 -0.93 -0.15 -17.48
N GLY A 9 -2.10 -0.69 -17.12
CA GLY A 9 -2.53 -0.93 -15.73
C GLY A 9 -1.90 -2.15 -15.07
N ILE A 10 -1.53 -3.17 -15.86
CA ILE A 10 -0.92 -4.42 -15.34
C ILE A 10 0.29 -4.18 -14.43
N PRO A 11 1.30 -3.36 -14.80
CA PRO A 11 2.43 -3.10 -13.92
C PRO A 11 2.02 -2.41 -12.62
N PHE A 12 1.06 -1.48 -12.65
CA PHE A 12 0.62 -0.79 -11.44
C PHE A 12 -0.16 -1.70 -10.48
N ILE A 13 -0.98 -2.61 -11.01
CA ILE A 13 -1.65 -3.64 -10.20
C ILE A 13 -0.61 -4.57 -9.56
N ALA A 14 0.41 -4.99 -10.32
CA ALA A 14 1.50 -5.82 -9.79
C ALA A 14 2.30 -5.09 -8.70
N LEU A 15 2.59 -3.81 -8.90
CA LEU A 15 3.23 -2.95 -7.89
C LEU A 15 2.39 -2.87 -6.61
N PHE A 16 1.09 -2.57 -6.73
CA PHE A 16 0.18 -2.49 -5.58
C PHE A 16 0.14 -3.80 -4.77
N ILE A 17 0.06 -4.94 -5.45
CA ILE A 17 0.09 -6.25 -4.78
C ILE A 17 1.42 -6.46 -4.05
N PHE A 18 2.55 -6.15 -4.71
CA PHE A 18 3.87 -6.30 -4.13
C PHE A 18 4.05 -5.40 -2.89
N THR A 19 3.67 -4.13 -2.99
CA THR A 19 3.72 -3.19 -1.87
C THR A 19 2.80 -3.62 -0.74
N GLY A 20 1.58 -4.08 -1.05
CA GLY A 20 0.65 -4.62 -0.06
C GLY A 20 1.19 -5.83 0.69
N ILE A 21 1.91 -6.73 0.02
CA ILE A 21 2.59 -7.86 0.67
C ILE A 21 3.72 -7.36 1.59
N LEU A 22 4.57 -6.45 1.10
CA LEU A 22 5.65 -5.87 1.90
C LEU A 22 5.13 -5.15 3.15
N VAL A 23 4.09 -4.34 3.00
CA VAL A 23 3.44 -3.63 4.11
C VAL A 23 2.92 -4.62 5.15
N ASN A 24 2.22 -5.67 4.74
CA ASN A 24 1.72 -6.68 5.66
C ASN A 24 2.86 -7.41 6.40
N LEU A 25 3.97 -7.71 5.73
CA LEU A 25 5.15 -8.30 6.36
C LEU A 25 5.76 -7.37 7.42
N ILE A 26 5.83 -6.07 7.14
CA ILE A 26 6.32 -5.07 8.11
C ILE A 26 5.36 -4.98 9.29
N GLN A 27 4.04 -4.95 9.04
CA GLN A 27 3.03 -4.89 10.11
C GLN A 27 3.09 -6.12 11.02
N VAL A 28 3.20 -7.33 10.46
CA VAL A 28 3.38 -8.57 11.24
C VAL A 28 4.68 -8.53 12.05
N SER A 29 5.77 -8.07 11.44
CA SER A 29 7.06 -7.95 12.12
C SER A 29 7.00 -6.95 13.28
N CYS A 30 6.36 -5.79 13.09
CA CYS A 30 6.10 -4.80 14.14
C CYS A 30 5.14 -5.32 15.21
N TYR A 31 4.15 -6.13 14.83
CA TYR A 31 3.23 -6.76 15.77
C TYR A 31 3.95 -7.76 16.67
N LEU A 32 4.88 -8.55 16.15
CA LEU A 32 5.64 -9.51 16.97
C LEU A 32 6.67 -8.81 17.89
N THR A 33 7.25 -7.69 17.45
CA THR A 33 8.37 -7.04 18.17
C THR A 33 7.94 -5.86 19.03
N ILE A 34 7.12 -4.94 18.52
CA ILE A 34 6.81 -3.65 19.16
C ILE A 34 5.55 -3.74 20.04
N TRP A 35 4.55 -4.51 19.62
CA TRP A 35 3.33 -4.71 20.39
C TRP A 35 3.55 -5.17 21.86
N PRO A 36 4.44 -6.14 22.17
CA PRO A 36 4.66 -6.55 23.57
C PRO A 36 5.33 -5.45 24.41
N VAL A 37 6.03 -4.50 23.79
CA VAL A 37 6.73 -3.42 24.47
C VAL A 37 5.81 -2.21 24.68
N SER A 38 5.08 -1.81 23.64
CA SER A 38 4.27 -0.59 23.68
C SER A 38 3.17 -0.60 22.63
N LYS A 39 1.92 -0.78 23.08
CA LYS A 39 0.72 -0.69 22.23
C LYS A 39 0.55 0.68 21.56
N SER A 40 0.96 1.78 22.22
CA SER A 40 0.82 3.13 21.66
C SER A 40 1.79 3.35 20.49
N THR A 41 3.02 2.86 20.61
CA THR A 41 4.03 2.91 19.55
C THR A 41 3.62 2.04 18.36
N PHE A 42 3.15 0.83 18.61
CA PHE A 42 2.61 -0.05 17.58
C PHE A 42 1.47 0.62 16.78
N ARG A 43 0.49 1.24 17.47
CA ARG A 43 -0.62 1.94 16.80
C ARG A 43 -0.16 3.10 15.91
N ARG A 44 0.84 3.87 16.35
CA ARG A 44 1.40 4.97 15.56
C ARG A 44 2.10 4.47 14.30
N ILE A 45 2.96 3.46 14.43
CA ILE A 45 3.69 2.89 13.31
C ILE A 45 2.74 2.23 12.31
N ASN A 46 1.81 1.41 12.80
CA ASN A 46 0.83 0.73 11.95
C ASN A 46 -0.05 1.75 11.22
N GLY A 47 -0.45 2.84 11.89
CA GLY A 47 -1.19 3.94 11.28
C GLY A 47 -0.42 4.62 10.15
N ALA A 48 0.85 4.98 10.38
CA ALA A 48 1.69 5.61 9.36
C ALA A 48 1.91 4.70 8.14
N ILE A 49 2.14 3.40 8.36
CA ILE A 49 2.30 2.42 7.27
C ILE A 49 1.00 2.28 6.46
N THR A 50 -0.15 2.24 7.14
CA THR A 50 -1.46 2.21 6.46
C THR A 50 -1.71 3.48 5.65
N GLU A 51 -1.31 4.65 6.15
CA GLU A 51 -1.42 5.91 5.42
C GLU A 51 -0.58 5.89 4.13
N LEU A 52 0.64 5.35 4.19
CA LEU A 52 1.49 5.16 3.00
C LEU A 52 0.85 4.24 1.96
N LEU A 53 0.27 3.12 2.38
CA LEU A 53 -0.45 2.21 1.48
C LEU A 53 -1.67 2.91 0.85
N TRP A 54 -2.34 3.79 1.60
CA TRP A 54 -3.49 4.53 1.09
C TRP A 54 -3.09 5.59 0.07
N LEU A 55 -1.94 6.25 0.25
CA LEU A 55 -1.38 7.17 -0.74
C LEU A 55 -1.05 6.46 -2.06
N GLU A 56 -0.58 5.22 -2.01
CA GLU A 56 -0.36 4.39 -3.20
C GLU A 56 -1.67 4.13 -3.96
N VAL A 57 -2.77 3.85 -3.23
CA VAL A 57 -4.11 3.69 -3.84
C VAL A 57 -4.59 5.00 -4.45
N VAL A 58 -4.45 6.12 -3.75
CA VAL A 58 -4.86 7.44 -4.27
C VAL A 58 -4.09 7.75 -5.54
N TRP A 59 -2.78 7.52 -5.56
CA TRP A 59 -1.94 7.73 -6.73
C TRP A 59 -2.36 6.85 -7.92
N LEU A 60 -2.75 5.60 -7.66
CA LEU A 60 -3.28 4.70 -8.69
C LEU A 60 -4.60 5.23 -9.30
N MET A 61 -5.46 5.80 -8.46
CA MET A 61 -6.73 6.41 -8.89
C MET A 61 -6.51 7.70 -9.70
N GLU A 62 -5.54 8.53 -9.30
CA GLU A 62 -5.12 9.71 -10.06
C GLU A 62 -4.57 9.33 -11.43
N TRP A 63 -3.72 8.29 -11.49
CA TRP A 63 -3.22 7.75 -12.75
C TRP A 63 -4.37 7.27 -13.65
N TRP A 64 -5.33 6.54 -13.08
CA TRP A 64 -6.52 6.06 -13.81
C TRP A 64 -7.38 7.20 -14.34
N SER A 65 -7.53 8.28 -13.56
CA SER A 65 -8.28 9.47 -13.97
C SER A 65 -7.63 10.22 -15.15
N GLY A 66 -6.32 10.08 -15.35
CA GLY A 66 -5.60 10.70 -16.47
C GLY A 66 -5.76 9.98 -17.81
N PHE A 67 -6.51 8.87 -17.85
CA PHE A 67 -6.78 8.08 -19.06
C PHE A 67 -8.08 8.48 -19.80
N GLU A 68 -8.76 9.56 -19.38
CA GLU A 68 -9.90 10.17 -20.11
C GLU A 68 -9.50 10.95 -21.37
#